data_AF-A0A318YXH2-F1
#
_entry.id   AF-A0A318YXH2-F1
#
_cell.length_a   1.000
_cell.length_b   1.000
_cell.length_c   1.000
_cell.angle_alpha   90.00
_cell.angle_beta   90.00
_cell.angle_gamma   90.00
#
_symmetry.space_group_name_H-M   'P 1'
#
loop_
_entity.id
_entity.type
_entity.pdbx_description
1 polymer ?
#
loop_
_entity_poly.entity_id
_entity_poly.type
_entity_poly.pdbx_seq_one_letter_code
_entity_poly.pdbx_strand_id
1 'polypeptide(L)'
;METQSRQDVQKRLKSIQRLMKETCAQFEKITKRRLESRRFEDVKSFEDLMKKSSSGEKGDDDESRETRQKFLTIVSTIQTLTGPLKSATDIAFSPASACVSALSFILEIPSKVHGIHESIRAVIDEVEPRFSELRAAVIFIPKASKLLERMGGIDQERQGKVLVRLASLAGDKEQAFQYLKQALELWSHDCREELSDLVIDTLKLRMASGPMGHLGLVIQMAIEDSDYDDTQMMNLPYTISSICSSSADNFAFLLGNIQTAIENAKAQNRVKTWTTLLLQKGMAYACYSDDPSHADQAVKAWTECAETIINKLKYLSAGAILLDRVGRQLGCYYFTQTLKDPDNAEIYSQKLKETYLAADFIRHGKQPEAEALFQANIRDAFDLLPDDTTGNYVGGLIRLVQIFLYTGDRVNFLNAYSLIARRVLDVETLEEWLRSDEKTTTPEATELMDFFQENCNKPISVWYKLAELVQFMRRSRNKLMNETPWSDDDAANMKSYEALFESMKRYAEALSDARYDYSCDACECVLDTNKSMYACKFCFDFALCELCFHRFQHGALKMSLCHIEHDYVRIPPWDAKAHVRAFQRRVLIDATVADDGYLVGGREVPVVEWLNCLKAKWDPQGD
;
A
#
# COMPACT_ATOMS: atom_id res chain seq x y z
N MET A 1 -22.33 47.35 -49.86
CA MET A 1 -21.49 46.78 -48.79
C MET A 1 -21.81 47.33 -47.39
N GLU A 2 -22.19 48.61 -47.21
CA GLU A 2 -22.43 49.18 -45.87
C GLU A 2 -23.75 48.76 -45.20
N THR A 3 -24.81 48.51 -45.96
CA THR A 3 -26.12 48.07 -45.42
C THR A 3 -26.09 46.64 -44.87
N GLN A 4 -25.20 45.79 -45.40
CA GLN A 4 -25.03 44.40 -44.97
C GLN A 4 -24.21 44.32 -43.66
N SER A 5 -23.25 45.23 -43.47
CA SER A 5 -22.47 45.38 -42.22
C SER A 5 -23.32 45.86 -41.03
N ARG A 6 -24.20 46.85 -41.24
CA ARG A 6 -25.11 47.33 -40.18
C ARG A 6 -26.15 46.29 -39.76
N GLN A 7 -26.71 45.54 -40.71
CA GLN A 7 -27.64 44.45 -40.40
C GLN A 7 -26.97 43.32 -39.61
N ASP A 8 -25.70 43.03 -39.87
CA ASP A 8 -24.96 41.97 -39.19
C ASP A 8 -24.59 42.36 -37.75
N VAL A 9 -24.19 43.62 -37.54
CA VAL A 9 -23.96 44.19 -36.19
C VAL A 9 -25.25 44.18 -35.37
N GLN A 10 -26.39 44.53 -35.98
CA GLN A 10 -27.67 44.58 -35.28
C GLN A 10 -28.23 43.18 -34.96
N LYS A 11 -27.93 42.19 -35.81
CA LYS A 11 -28.20 40.76 -35.52
C LYS A 11 -27.35 40.23 -34.37
N ARG A 12 -26.06 40.58 -34.34
CA ARG A 12 -25.13 40.20 -33.25
C ARG A 12 -25.53 40.82 -31.92
N LEU A 13 -25.94 42.09 -31.92
CA LEU A 13 -26.39 42.79 -30.71
C LEU A 13 -27.66 42.16 -30.12
N LYS A 14 -28.62 41.77 -30.96
CA LYS A 14 -29.81 41.02 -30.54
C LYS A 14 -29.47 39.62 -29.98
N SER A 15 -28.46 38.96 -30.55
CA SER A 15 -28.00 37.65 -30.05
C SER A 15 -27.33 37.75 -28.68
N ILE A 16 -26.51 38.79 -28.47
CA ILE A 16 -25.84 39.07 -27.19
C ILE A 16 -26.88 39.41 -26.11
N GLN A 17 -27.84 40.29 -26.42
CA GLN A 17 -28.92 40.63 -25.48
C GLN A 17 -29.77 39.42 -25.09
N ARG A 18 -30.01 38.50 -26.04
CA ARG A 18 -30.70 37.24 -25.76
C ARG A 18 -29.90 36.34 -24.82
N LEU A 19 -28.61 36.13 -25.10
CA LEU A 19 -27.71 35.34 -24.25
C LEU A 19 -27.62 35.92 -22.83
N MET A 20 -27.50 37.25 -22.71
CA MET A 20 -27.43 37.91 -21.40
C MET A 20 -28.73 37.76 -20.61
N LYS A 21 -29.89 37.81 -21.28
CA LYS A 21 -31.18 37.51 -20.64
C LYS A 21 -31.30 36.06 -20.19
N GLU A 22 -30.85 35.10 -21.00
CA GLU A 22 -30.83 33.67 -20.64
C GLU A 22 -29.90 33.40 -19.44
N THR A 23 -28.72 34.00 -19.44
CA THR A 23 -27.74 33.87 -18.35
C THR A 23 -28.26 34.49 -17.05
N CYS A 24 -28.88 35.68 -17.11
CA CYS A 24 -29.50 36.29 -15.93
C CYS A 24 -30.67 35.46 -15.39
N ALA A 25 -31.48 34.87 -16.28
CA ALA A 25 -32.59 34.00 -15.89
C ALA A 25 -32.11 32.67 -15.26
N GLN A 26 -31.04 32.07 -15.79
CA GLN A 26 -30.43 30.87 -15.19
C GLN A 26 -29.77 31.18 -13.85
N PHE A 27 -29.10 32.32 -13.73
CA PHE A 27 -28.52 32.78 -12.47
C PHE A 27 -29.58 32.98 -11.40
N GLU A 28 -30.69 33.64 -11.72
CA GLU A 28 -31.80 33.86 -10.79
C GLU A 28 -32.46 32.52 -10.38
N LYS A 29 -32.58 31.57 -11.31
CA LYS A 29 -33.09 30.22 -11.05
C LYS A 29 -32.20 29.42 -10.08
N ILE A 30 -30.88 29.53 -10.21
CA ILE A 30 -29.91 28.77 -9.40
C ILE A 30 -29.70 29.41 -8.03
N THR A 31 -29.64 30.74 -7.97
CA THR A 31 -29.21 31.46 -6.76
C THR A 31 -30.37 32.06 -5.96
N LYS A 32 -31.59 32.03 -6.51
CA LYS A 32 -32.78 32.72 -5.99
C LYS A 32 -32.60 34.23 -5.78
N ARG A 33 -31.58 34.84 -6.40
CA ARG A 33 -31.30 36.29 -6.37
C ARG A 33 -31.36 36.86 -7.79
N ARG A 34 -32.01 38.02 -7.93
CA ARG A 34 -32.18 38.70 -9.21
C ARG A 34 -30.99 39.62 -9.49
N LEU A 35 -30.33 39.44 -10.63
CA LEU A 35 -29.35 40.40 -11.15
C LEU A 35 -30.11 41.64 -11.67
N GLU A 36 -29.93 42.79 -11.01
CA GLU A 36 -30.42 44.05 -11.55
C GLU A 36 -29.61 44.43 -12.80
N SER A 37 -30.23 44.30 -13.95
CA SER A 37 -29.72 44.86 -15.21
C SER A 37 -29.67 46.39 -15.10
N ARG A 38 -28.50 46.96 -14.82
CA ARG A 38 -28.27 48.36 -15.23
C ARG A 38 -28.15 48.41 -16.76
N ARG A 39 -29.04 49.22 -17.35
CA ARG A 39 -29.45 49.22 -18.75
C ARG A 39 -28.32 49.56 -19.73
N PHE A 40 -28.05 48.67 -20.68
CA PHE A 40 -27.58 49.03 -22.03
C PHE A 40 -28.81 49.42 -22.87
N GLU A 41 -29.44 50.57 -22.61
CA GLU A 41 -30.65 50.97 -23.37
C GLU A 41 -30.54 52.31 -24.11
N ASP A 42 -29.50 53.12 -23.93
CA ASP A 42 -29.37 54.37 -24.69
C ASP A 42 -28.22 54.33 -25.71
N VAL A 43 -28.61 54.25 -26.99
CA VAL A 43 -27.73 54.38 -28.17
C VAL A 43 -26.92 55.69 -28.13
N LYS A 44 -27.43 56.73 -27.44
CA LYS A 44 -26.74 58.01 -27.23
C LYS A 44 -25.44 57.89 -26.41
N SER A 45 -25.39 57.01 -25.40
CA SER A 45 -24.19 56.85 -24.57
C SER A 45 -23.01 56.23 -25.33
N PHE A 46 -23.30 55.44 -26.37
CA PHE A 46 -22.29 54.83 -27.22
C PHE A 46 -21.80 55.81 -28.32
N GLU A 47 -22.69 56.64 -28.85
CA GLU A 47 -22.31 57.72 -29.79
C GLU A 47 -21.48 58.82 -29.12
N ASP A 48 -21.75 59.15 -27.85
CA ASP A 48 -20.94 60.10 -27.08
C ASP A 48 -19.53 59.57 -26.77
N LEU A 49 -19.41 58.25 -26.56
CA LEU A 49 -18.13 57.54 -26.41
C LEU A 49 -17.32 57.55 -27.73
N MET A 50 -17.98 57.33 -28.86
CA MET A 50 -17.36 57.43 -30.19
C MET A 50 -16.92 58.86 -30.53
N LYS A 51 -17.68 59.88 -30.12
CA LYS A 51 -17.30 61.29 -30.30
C LYS A 51 -16.02 61.67 -29.55
N LYS A 52 -15.86 61.18 -28.31
CA LYS A 52 -14.64 61.41 -27.51
C LYS A 52 -13.40 60.72 -28.09
N SER A 53 -13.57 59.54 -28.70
CA SER A 53 -12.46 58.83 -29.36
C SER A 53 -11.92 59.51 -30.64
N SER A 54 -12.66 60.48 -31.19
CA SER A 54 -12.34 61.17 -32.44
C SER A 54 -11.55 62.47 -32.26
N SER A 55 -11.54 63.05 -31.04
CA SER A 55 -10.73 64.23 -30.71
C SER A 55 -9.37 63.79 -30.19
N GLY A 56 -8.46 63.47 -31.11
CA GLY A 56 -7.11 63.05 -30.78
C GLY A 56 -6.29 64.15 -30.11
N GLU A 57 -5.90 63.93 -28.87
CA GLU A 57 -4.71 64.56 -28.27
C GLU A 57 -3.64 63.49 -28.01
N LYS A 58 -2.42 63.83 -28.44
CA LYS A 58 -1.21 63.02 -28.27
C LYS A 58 -0.73 63.13 -26.82
N GLY A 59 -0.50 62.00 -26.18
CA GLY A 59 0.25 61.92 -24.92
C GLY A 59 0.90 60.54 -24.79
N ASP A 60 2.21 60.49 -24.98
CA ASP A 60 3.06 59.35 -24.63
C ASP A 60 3.34 59.50 -23.12
N ASP A 61 2.62 58.76 -22.27
CA ASP A 61 2.64 58.86 -20.79
C ASP A 61 3.14 57.54 -20.15
N ASP A 62 3.94 57.68 -19.09
CA ASP A 62 4.40 56.63 -18.16
C ASP A 62 3.26 55.69 -17.68
N GLU A 63 2.03 56.21 -17.58
CA GLU A 63 0.83 55.45 -17.23
C GLU A 63 0.50 54.35 -18.26
N SER A 64 0.88 54.56 -19.53
CA SER A 64 0.74 53.57 -20.61
C SER A 64 1.76 52.43 -20.48
N ARG A 65 2.95 52.69 -19.94
CA ARG A 65 3.96 51.66 -19.59
C ARG A 65 3.51 50.83 -18.39
N GLU A 66 2.96 51.45 -17.35
CA GLU A 66 2.44 50.75 -16.17
C GLU A 66 1.23 49.86 -16.54
N THR A 67 0.31 50.39 -17.35
CA THR A 67 -0.84 49.64 -17.88
C THR A 67 -0.38 48.43 -18.73
N ARG A 68 0.67 48.60 -19.54
CA ARG A 68 1.26 47.53 -20.36
C ARG A 68 1.97 46.47 -19.51
N GLN A 69 2.63 46.86 -18.42
CA GLN A 69 3.27 45.93 -17.48
C GLN A 69 2.24 45.13 -16.66
N LYS A 70 1.15 45.78 -16.22
CA LYS A 70 0.00 45.11 -15.58
C LYS A 70 -0.65 44.12 -16.54
N PHE A 71 -0.84 44.51 -17.81
CA PHE A 71 -1.38 43.63 -18.85
C PHE A 71 -0.47 42.42 -19.12
N LEU A 72 0.85 42.60 -19.24
CA LEU A 72 1.80 41.49 -19.41
C LEU A 72 1.84 40.56 -18.19
N THR A 73 1.67 41.09 -16.99
CA THR A 73 1.59 40.31 -15.75
C THR A 73 0.30 39.50 -15.68
N ILE A 74 -0.83 40.07 -16.10
CA ILE A 74 -2.13 39.39 -16.20
C ILE A 74 -2.09 38.30 -17.27
N VAL A 75 -1.52 38.57 -18.45
CA VAL A 75 -1.36 37.57 -19.53
C VAL A 75 -0.44 36.43 -19.11
N SER A 76 0.68 36.72 -18.42
CA SER A 76 1.57 35.71 -17.84
C SER A 76 0.84 34.84 -16.79
N THR A 77 0.04 35.46 -15.92
CA THR A 77 -0.77 34.77 -14.91
C THR A 77 -1.86 33.90 -15.56
N ILE A 78 -2.49 34.39 -16.63
CA ILE A 78 -3.48 33.66 -17.42
C ILE A 78 -2.84 32.49 -18.17
N GLN A 79 -1.65 32.64 -18.76
CA GLN A 79 -0.92 31.54 -19.41
C GLN A 79 -0.51 30.45 -18.40
N THR A 80 -0.15 30.85 -17.19
CA THR A 80 0.14 29.94 -16.06
C THR A 80 -1.13 29.21 -15.59
N LEU A 81 -2.29 29.88 -15.62
CA LEU A 81 -3.59 29.32 -15.26
C LEU A 81 -4.24 28.48 -16.38
N THR A 82 -4.00 28.76 -17.66
CA THR A 82 -4.69 28.12 -18.80
C THR A 82 -3.93 26.96 -19.42
N GLY A 83 -2.62 26.82 -19.17
CA GLY A 83 -1.81 25.69 -19.65
C GLY A 83 -2.38 24.30 -19.29
N PRO A 84 -2.86 24.06 -18.05
CA PRO A 84 -3.39 22.74 -17.66
C PRO A 84 -4.93 22.59 -17.76
N LEU A 85 -5.70 23.63 -18.11
CA LEU A 85 -7.11 23.75 -17.70
C LEU A 85 -8.16 23.47 -18.79
N LYS A 86 -7.79 22.93 -19.95
CA LYS A 86 -8.76 22.62 -21.01
C LYS A 86 -9.67 21.42 -20.69
N SER A 87 -9.32 20.59 -19.69
CA SER A 87 -10.11 19.40 -19.30
C SER A 87 -10.87 19.55 -17.98
N ALA A 88 -10.54 20.54 -17.13
CA ALA A 88 -11.16 20.71 -15.81
C ALA A 88 -12.23 21.82 -15.74
N THR A 89 -12.36 22.65 -16.78
CA THR A 89 -13.32 23.78 -16.80
C THR A 89 -14.78 23.35 -16.97
N ASP A 90 -15.04 22.15 -17.49
CA ASP A 90 -16.40 21.66 -17.74
C ASP A 90 -17.10 21.05 -16.52
N ILE A 91 -16.35 20.66 -15.47
CA ILE A 91 -16.93 19.86 -14.36
C ILE A 91 -17.22 20.67 -13.09
N ALA A 92 -16.56 21.82 -12.84
CA ALA A 92 -16.72 22.55 -11.57
C ALA A 92 -17.18 24.03 -11.70
N PHE A 93 -16.90 24.72 -12.81
CA PHE A 93 -17.21 26.16 -12.92
C PHE A 93 -17.62 26.55 -14.35
N SER A 94 -18.87 26.25 -14.71
CA SER A 94 -19.47 26.64 -16.00
C SER A 94 -19.41 28.15 -16.36
N PRO A 95 -19.30 29.12 -15.43
CA PRO A 95 -19.07 30.52 -15.82
C PRO A 95 -17.64 30.81 -16.30
N ALA A 96 -16.65 30.01 -15.88
CA ALA A 96 -15.23 30.28 -16.15
C ALA A 96 -14.83 29.97 -17.60
N SER A 97 -15.41 28.93 -18.22
CA SER A 97 -15.16 28.59 -19.63
C SER A 97 -15.70 29.66 -20.60
N ALA A 98 -16.82 30.32 -20.24
CA ALA A 98 -17.38 31.44 -20.98
C ALA A 98 -16.49 32.70 -20.89
N CYS A 99 -15.94 33.00 -19.70
CA CYS A 99 -14.98 34.09 -19.52
C CYS A 99 -13.66 33.85 -20.26
N VAL A 100 -13.16 32.61 -20.26
CA VAL A 100 -11.94 32.23 -21.00
C VAL A 100 -12.16 32.29 -22.51
N SER A 101 -13.32 31.86 -23.01
CA SER A 101 -13.68 31.97 -24.43
C SER A 101 -13.80 33.44 -24.86
N ALA A 102 -14.38 34.31 -24.02
CA ALA A 102 -14.45 35.75 -24.27
C ALA A 102 -13.06 36.40 -24.28
N LEU A 103 -12.16 36.00 -23.37
CA LEU A 103 -10.77 36.47 -23.31
C LEU A 103 -9.93 36.00 -24.50
N SER A 104 -10.07 34.74 -24.94
CA SER A 104 -9.42 34.26 -26.16
C SER A 104 -9.88 35.03 -27.41
N PHE A 105 -11.16 35.39 -27.48
CA PHE A 105 -11.71 36.20 -28.59
C PHE A 105 -11.16 37.64 -28.61
N ILE A 106 -10.84 38.19 -27.43
CA ILE A 106 -10.22 39.52 -27.28
C ILE A 106 -8.72 39.46 -27.61
N LEU A 107 -8.05 38.35 -27.29
CA LEU A 107 -6.62 38.14 -27.55
C LEU A 107 -6.29 37.88 -29.03
N GLU A 108 -7.26 37.47 -29.87
CA GLU A 108 -7.08 37.33 -31.32
C GLU A 108 -7.13 38.65 -32.10
N ILE A 109 -7.41 39.77 -31.42
CA ILE A 109 -7.43 41.10 -32.04
C ILE A 109 -6.20 41.90 -31.58
N PRO A 110 -5.02 41.68 -32.18
CA PRO A 110 -4.13 42.83 -32.30
C PRO A 110 -3.45 42.86 -33.66
N SER A 111 -4.11 43.52 -34.62
CA SER A 111 -3.35 44.36 -35.54
C SER A 111 -4.12 45.64 -35.83
N LYS A 112 -3.72 46.69 -35.10
CA LYS A 112 -3.90 48.13 -35.33
C LYS A 112 -4.96 48.83 -34.45
N VAL A 113 -4.42 49.89 -33.83
CA VAL A 113 -5.06 51.16 -33.38
C VAL A 113 -5.25 51.31 -31.87
N HIS A 114 -4.71 52.44 -31.38
CA HIS A 114 -4.55 52.94 -30.01
C HIS A 114 -5.81 53.00 -29.12
N GLY A 115 -7.03 52.78 -29.65
CA GLY A 115 -8.28 52.80 -28.85
C GLY A 115 -8.47 51.59 -27.93
N ILE A 116 -7.65 50.56 -28.08
CA ILE A 116 -7.72 49.32 -27.30
C ILE A 116 -7.18 49.51 -25.87
N HIS A 117 -6.32 50.50 -25.62
CA HIS A 117 -5.70 50.67 -24.29
C HIS A 117 -6.71 51.08 -23.20
N GLU A 118 -7.71 51.91 -23.51
CA GLU A 118 -8.77 52.23 -22.54
C GLU A 118 -9.78 51.10 -22.34
N SER A 119 -10.08 50.32 -23.39
CA SER A 119 -10.96 49.16 -23.27
C SER A 119 -10.30 48.01 -22.51
N ILE A 120 -8.99 47.80 -22.71
CA ILE A 120 -8.19 46.88 -21.89
C ILE A 120 -8.11 47.38 -20.46
N ARG A 121 -7.91 48.68 -20.23
CA ARG A 121 -7.86 49.26 -18.87
C ARG A 121 -9.20 49.07 -18.14
N ALA A 122 -10.33 49.35 -18.79
CA ALA A 122 -11.65 49.13 -18.22
C ALA A 122 -11.94 47.65 -17.92
N VAL A 123 -11.47 46.72 -18.75
CA VAL A 123 -11.57 45.27 -18.48
C VAL A 123 -10.62 44.84 -17.37
N ILE A 124 -9.41 45.41 -17.29
CA ILE A 124 -8.49 45.17 -16.16
C ILE A 124 -9.14 45.67 -14.85
N ASP A 125 -9.68 46.88 -14.83
CA ASP A 125 -10.31 47.46 -13.63
C ASP A 125 -11.56 46.68 -13.18
N GLU A 126 -12.29 46.05 -14.12
CA GLU A 126 -13.47 45.22 -13.81
C GLU A 126 -13.09 43.80 -13.36
N VAL A 127 -11.98 43.24 -13.86
CA VAL A 127 -11.55 41.86 -13.58
C VAL A 127 -10.53 41.79 -12.44
N GLU A 128 -9.79 42.86 -12.14
CA GLU A 128 -8.83 42.98 -11.04
C GLU A 128 -9.45 42.72 -9.65
N PRO A 129 -10.66 43.22 -9.32
CA PRO A 129 -11.33 42.88 -8.05
C PRO A 129 -11.66 41.39 -7.96
N ARG A 130 -12.07 40.77 -9.07
CA ARG A 130 -12.40 39.34 -9.16
C ARG A 130 -11.15 38.45 -9.06
N PHE A 131 -10.04 38.88 -9.64
CA PHE A 131 -8.73 38.23 -9.43
C PHE A 131 -8.23 38.43 -8.00
N SER A 132 -8.49 39.59 -7.40
CA SER A 132 -8.18 39.85 -5.99
C SER A 132 -9.02 38.98 -5.07
N GLU A 133 -10.28 38.70 -5.40
CA GLU A 133 -11.14 37.72 -4.72
C GLU A 133 -10.68 36.27 -4.94
N LEU A 134 -10.20 35.92 -6.14
CA LEU A 134 -9.67 34.58 -6.43
C LEU A 134 -8.31 34.34 -5.75
N ARG A 135 -7.47 35.38 -5.68
CA ARG A 135 -6.22 35.43 -4.92
C ARG A 135 -6.52 35.41 -3.41
N ALA A 136 -7.58 36.10 -2.97
CA ALA A 136 -8.09 35.99 -1.60
C ALA A 136 -8.62 34.58 -1.32
N ALA A 137 -9.29 33.92 -2.26
CA ALA A 137 -9.74 32.54 -2.12
C ALA A 137 -8.56 31.56 -1.96
N VAL A 138 -7.46 31.77 -2.69
CA VAL A 138 -6.18 31.06 -2.49
C VAL A 138 -5.59 31.35 -1.09
N ILE A 139 -5.69 32.59 -0.59
CA ILE A 139 -5.33 32.98 0.79
C ILE A 139 -6.26 32.34 1.84
N PHE A 140 -7.50 31.98 1.46
CA PHE A 140 -8.45 31.30 2.34
C PHE A 140 -8.20 29.79 2.46
N ILE A 141 -7.49 29.14 1.53
CA ILE A 141 -7.23 27.69 1.59
C ILE A 141 -6.38 27.30 2.81
N PRO A 142 -5.32 28.05 3.21
CA PRO A 142 -4.61 27.81 4.48
C PRO A 142 -5.51 28.02 5.71
N LYS A 143 -6.47 28.95 5.65
CA LYS A 143 -7.47 29.12 6.71
C LYS A 143 -8.45 27.96 6.76
N ALA A 144 -8.84 27.39 5.62
CA ALA A 144 -9.67 26.19 5.55
C ALA A 144 -8.94 24.97 6.13
N SER A 145 -7.64 24.79 5.85
CA SER A 145 -6.81 23.75 6.48
C SER A 145 -6.79 23.89 8.01
N LYS A 146 -6.53 25.10 8.53
CA LYS A 146 -6.59 25.37 9.98
C LYS A 146 -7.99 25.18 10.60
N LEU A 147 -9.04 25.35 9.81
CA LEU A 147 -10.40 25.11 10.26
C LEU A 147 -10.69 23.62 10.36
N LEU A 148 -10.21 22.83 9.38
CA LEU A 148 -10.30 21.36 9.37
C LEU A 148 -9.47 20.76 10.51
N GLU A 149 -8.25 21.25 10.78
CA GLU A 149 -7.44 20.85 11.95
C GLU A 149 -8.19 21.03 13.27
N ARG A 150 -8.96 22.13 13.40
CA ARG A 150 -9.75 22.44 14.60
C ARG A 150 -11.02 21.60 14.73
N MET A 151 -11.47 20.96 13.66
CA MET A 151 -12.66 20.10 13.68
C MET A 151 -12.38 18.68 14.20
N GLY A 152 -11.10 18.35 14.48
CA GLY A 152 -10.70 17.02 14.96
C GLY A 152 -10.87 15.93 13.89
N GLY A 153 -10.54 14.67 14.23
CA GLY A 153 -10.41 13.53 13.32
C GLY A 153 -11.66 13.09 12.52
N ILE A 154 -12.68 13.93 12.40
CA ILE A 154 -13.96 13.66 11.73
C ILE A 154 -13.83 13.77 10.19
N ASP A 155 -12.77 14.40 9.65
CA ASP A 155 -12.61 14.58 8.19
C ASP A 155 -11.14 14.66 7.72
N GLN A 156 -10.31 13.70 8.17
CA GLN A 156 -8.88 13.60 7.79
C GLN A 156 -8.68 13.45 6.28
N GLU A 157 -9.60 12.77 5.59
CA GLU A 157 -9.56 12.57 4.13
C GLU A 157 -9.64 13.90 3.37
N ARG A 158 -10.63 14.76 3.68
CA ARG A 158 -10.75 16.07 3.01
C ARG A 158 -9.60 16.99 3.38
N GLN A 159 -9.09 16.91 4.62
CA GLN A 159 -7.93 17.68 5.03
C GLN A 159 -6.69 17.31 4.19
N GLY A 160 -6.43 16.02 4.00
CA GLY A 160 -5.37 15.56 3.10
C GLY A 160 -5.55 16.07 1.68
N LYS A 161 -6.75 15.91 1.08
CA LYS A 161 -7.04 16.41 -0.28
C LYS A 161 -6.83 17.93 -0.43
N VAL A 162 -7.18 18.71 0.59
CA VAL A 162 -6.93 20.17 0.63
C VAL A 162 -5.43 20.47 0.66
N LEU A 163 -4.66 19.72 1.45
CA LEU A 163 -3.21 19.89 1.55
C LEU A 163 -2.47 19.54 0.25
N VAL A 164 -2.90 18.48 -0.45
CA VAL A 164 -2.40 18.16 -1.81
C VAL A 164 -2.65 19.32 -2.77
N ARG A 165 -3.86 19.88 -2.72
CA ARG A 165 -4.21 21.01 -3.58
C ARG A 165 -3.39 22.26 -3.21
N LEU A 166 -3.14 22.51 -1.92
CA LEU A 166 -2.24 23.57 -1.46
C LEU A 166 -0.81 23.38 -1.98
N ALA A 167 -0.30 22.15 -1.96
CA ALA A 167 1.01 21.84 -2.51
C ALA A 167 1.12 22.15 -4.00
N SER A 168 0.04 21.93 -4.75
CA SER A 168 -0.03 22.25 -6.18
C SER A 168 -0.05 23.74 -6.50
N LEU A 169 -0.51 24.55 -5.54
CA LEU A 169 -0.65 26.00 -5.67
C LEU A 169 0.51 26.77 -5.01
N ALA A 170 1.43 26.07 -4.34
CA ALA A 170 2.56 26.68 -3.68
C ALA A 170 3.54 27.27 -4.70
N GLY A 171 3.92 28.53 -4.48
CA GLY A 171 4.85 29.26 -5.35
C GLY A 171 6.32 28.87 -5.17
N ASP A 172 6.63 28.12 -4.10
CA ASP A 172 7.97 27.62 -3.81
C ASP A 172 7.91 26.13 -3.37
N LYS A 173 9.03 25.44 -3.57
CA LYS A 173 9.15 24.00 -3.36
C LYS A 173 9.07 23.59 -1.89
N GLU A 174 9.60 24.42 -0.99
CA GLU A 174 9.65 24.10 0.44
C GLU A 174 8.23 24.14 1.01
N GLN A 175 7.44 25.13 0.61
CA GLN A 175 6.04 25.24 1.00
C GLN A 175 5.18 24.12 0.39
N ALA A 176 5.43 23.74 -0.87
CA ALA A 176 4.77 22.58 -1.48
C ALA A 176 5.10 21.29 -0.71
N PHE A 177 6.37 21.12 -0.34
CA PHE A 177 6.87 19.99 0.43
C PHE A 177 6.21 19.88 1.81
N GLN A 178 6.10 20.99 2.54
CA GLN A 178 5.45 21.01 3.86
C GLN A 178 3.96 20.61 3.78
N TYR A 179 3.24 21.03 2.73
CA TYR A 179 1.84 20.65 2.56
C TYR A 179 1.67 19.17 2.21
N LEU A 180 2.52 18.63 1.32
CA LEU A 180 2.52 17.19 1.04
C LEU A 180 2.87 16.38 2.29
N LYS A 181 3.76 16.89 3.14
CA LYS A 181 4.15 16.22 4.40
C LYS A 181 2.97 16.07 5.33
N GLN A 182 2.27 17.18 5.57
CA GLN A 182 1.07 17.17 6.38
C GLN A 182 -0.03 16.30 5.78
N ALA A 183 -0.16 16.24 4.45
CA ALA A 183 -1.12 15.36 3.79
C ALA A 183 -0.79 13.87 4.05
N LEU A 184 0.50 13.52 3.97
CA LEU A 184 0.98 12.16 4.20
C LEU A 184 0.81 11.74 5.67
N GLU A 185 1.12 12.62 6.62
CA GLU A 185 0.98 12.39 8.07
C GLU A 185 -0.49 12.20 8.50
N LEU A 186 -1.45 12.76 7.77
CA LEU A 186 -2.88 12.65 8.07
C LEU A 186 -3.51 11.34 7.60
N TRP A 187 -2.88 10.65 6.66
CA TRP A 187 -3.39 9.39 6.15
C TRP A 187 -2.77 8.24 6.94
N SER A 188 -3.62 7.59 7.73
CA SER A 188 -3.22 6.42 8.52
C SER A 188 -2.84 5.25 7.60
N HIS A 189 -2.14 4.29 8.19
CA HIS A 189 -1.48 3.15 7.54
C HIS A 189 -2.38 2.24 6.66
N ASP A 190 -3.70 2.40 6.65
CA ASP A 190 -4.67 1.55 5.93
C ASP A 190 -5.29 2.20 4.67
N CYS A 191 -4.95 3.44 4.35
CA CYS A 191 -5.66 4.25 3.36
C CYS A 191 -5.09 4.15 1.94
N ARG A 192 -5.12 2.94 1.35
CA ARG A 192 -4.63 2.65 -0.01
C ARG A 192 -5.41 3.40 -1.10
N GLU A 193 -6.70 3.66 -0.91
CA GLU A 193 -7.55 4.37 -1.88
C GLU A 193 -7.25 5.87 -1.90
N GLU A 194 -7.07 6.48 -0.73
CA GLU A 194 -6.77 7.90 -0.54
C GLU A 194 -5.36 8.22 -1.03
N LEU A 195 -4.43 7.30 -0.84
CA LEU A 195 -3.11 7.38 -1.43
C LEU A 195 -3.15 7.27 -2.95
N SER A 196 -4.01 6.40 -3.49
CA SER A 196 -4.21 6.32 -4.94
C SER A 196 -4.73 7.65 -5.50
N ASP A 197 -5.68 8.28 -4.82
CA ASP A 197 -6.18 9.63 -5.15
C ASP A 197 -5.04 10.66 -5.13
N LEU A 198 -4.17 10.66 -4.11
CA LEU A 198 -2.98 11.54 -4.06
C LEU A 198 -2.11 11.39 -5.29
N VAL A 199 -1.75 10.16 -5.62
CA VAL A 199 -0.82 9.88 -6.72
C VAL A 199 -1.44 10.31 -8.04
N ILE A 200 -2.72 9.99 -8.25
CA ILE A 200 -3.47 10.40 -9.43
C ILE A 200 -3.54 11.93 -9.53
N ASP A 201 -3.85 12.62 -8.44
CA ASP A 201 -3.93 14.08 -8.43
C ASP A 201 -2.55 14.73 -8.64
N THR A 202 -1.50 14.16 -8.05
CA THR A 202 -0.11 14.58 -8.27
C THR A 202 0.32 14.37 -9.74
N LEU A 203 -0.10 13.27 -10.37
CA LEU A 203 0.11 13.01 -11.79
C LEU A 203 -0.65 13.99 -12.69
N LYS A 204 -1.86 14.44 -12.31
CA LYS A 204 -2.58 15.48 -13.05
C LYS A 204 -1.88 16.84 -12.99
N LEU A 205 -1.11 17.07 -11.93
CA LEU A 205 -0.39 18.32 -11.66
C LEU A 205 0.99 18.40 -12.32
N ARG A 206 1.23 17.68 -13.44
CA ARG A 206 2.47 17.58 -14.26
C ARG A 206 3.31 18.87 -14.40
N MET A 207 2.75 20.04 -14.13
CA MET A 207 3.38 21.34 -14.21
C MET A 207 3.59 21.97 -12.82
N ALA A 208 4.79 21.82 -12.26
CA ALA A 208 5.30 22.83 -11.33
C ALA A 208 6.79 23.09 -11.59
N SER A 209 7.13 24.36 -11.47
CA SER A 209 8.41 24.97 -11.81
C SER A 209 9.55 24.45 -10.92
N GLY A 210 10.25 23.43 -11.40
CA GLY A 210 11.52 22.95 -10.84
C GLY A 210 12.03 21.65 -11.47
N PRO A 211 13.31 21.28 -11.27
CA PRO A 211 13.89 20.04 -11.82
C PRO A 211 13.24 18.73 -11.31
N MET A 212 12.53 18.77 -10.17
CA MET A 212 11.86 17.61 -9.58
C MET A 212 10.36 17.93 -9.50
N GLY A 213 9.51 17.07 -10.08
CA GLY A 213 8.06 17.20 -10.00
C GLY A 213 7.54 16.79 -8.63
N HIS A 214 6.30 17.15 -8.31
CA HIS A 214 5.67 16.80 -7.03
C HIS A 214 5.66 15.30 -6.75
N LEU A 215 5.58 14.45 -7.78
CA LEU A 215 5.68 13.00 -7.63
C LEU A 215 7.04 12.55 -7.07
N GLY A 216 8.14 13.18 -7.51
CA GLY A 216 9.47 12.91 -6.98
C GLY A 216 9.61 13.29 -5.50
N LEU A 217 8.97 14.39 -5.09
CA LEU A 217 8.92 14.79 -3.67
C LEU A 217 8.13 13.78 -2.84
N VAL A 218 6.95 13.35 -3.30
CA VAL A 218 6.13 12.33 -2.61
C VAL A 218 6.92 11.02 -2.44
N ILE A 219 7.61 10.56 -3.48
CA ILE A 219 8.43 9.33 -3.42
C ILE A 219 9.60 9.52 -2.44
N GLN A 220 10.28 10.66 -2.46
CA GLN A 220 11.38 10.91 -1.54
C GLN A 220 10.90 10.95 -0.09
N MET A 221 9.74 11.57 0.17
CA MET A 221 9.13 11.62 1.50
C MET A 221 8.70 10.26 2.00
N ALA A 222 8.05 9.46 1.15
CA ALA A 222 7.69 8.07 1.45
C ALA A 222 8.88 7.25 1.97
N ILE A 223 10.08 7.56 1.48
CA ILE A 223 11.33 6.88 1.80
C ILE A 223 12.03 7.51 3.03
N GLU A 224 11.88 8.81 3.24
CA GLU A 224 12.55 9.55 4.32
C GLU A 224 11.75 9.58 5.64
N ASP A 225 10.42 9.49 5.57
CA ASP A 225 9.51 9.54 6.74
C ASP A 225 9.32 8.17 7.41
N SER A 226 9.84 7.10 6.82
CA SER A 226 9.80 5.74 7.38
C SER A 226 10.84 5.58 8.50
N ASP A 227 10.61 6.24 9.63
CA ASP A 227 11.30 5.93 10.90
C ASP A 227 10.73 4.67 11.56
N TYR A 228 9.62 4.10 11.05
CA TYR A 228 8.99 2.88 11.57
C TYR A 228 8.51 1.91 10.47
N ASP A 229 8.74 0.63 10.77
CA ASP A 229 8.37 -0.63 10.09
C ASP A 229 8.83 -0.85 8.63
N ASP A 230 9.63 -1.89 8.49
CA ASP A 230 10.28 -2.36 7.27
C ASP A 230 9.28 -2.69 6.15
N THR A 231 8.10 -3.16 6.52
CA THR A 231 6.99 -3.57 5.65
C THR A 231 6.37 -2.36 4.92
N GLN A 232 6.23 -1.22 5.62
CA GLN A 232 5.54 -0.05 5.09
C GLN A 232 6.36 0.75 4.08
N MET A 233 7.69 0.72 4.23
CA MET A 233 8.66 1.35 3.32
C MET A 233 8.51 0.88 1.85
N MET A 234 7.79 -0.22 1.62
CA MET A 234 7.60 -0.82 0.29
C MET A 234 6.22 -0.54 -0.32
N ASN A 235 5.15 -0.53 0.48
CA ASN A 235 3.76 -0.44 0.01
C ASN A 235 3.43 0.82 -0.79
N LEU A 236 3.95 1.96 -0.34
CA LEU A 236 3.70 3.25 -0.97
C LEU A 236 4.40 3.37 -2.35
N PRO A 237 5.72 3.13 -2.48
CA PRO A 237 6.39 3.06 -3.78
C PRO A 237 5.77 2.05 -4.76
N TYR A 238 5.27 0.90 -4.28
CA TYR A 238 4.56 -0.08 -5.12
C TYR A 238 3.27 0.50 -5.69
N THR A 239 2.45 1.09 -4.83
CA THR A 239 1.18 1.69 -5.23
C THR A 239 1.41 2.78 -6.28
N ILE A 240 2.42 3.63 -6.05
CA ILE A 240 2.84 4.66 -7.02
C ILE A 240 3.25 4.03 -8.36
N SER A 241 4.10 3.00 -8.33
CA SER A 241 4.59 2.33 -9.54
C SER A 241 3.47 1.66 -10.32
N SER A 242 2.57 0.97 -9.61
CA SER A 242 1.38 0.33 -10.17
C SER A 242 0.47 1.35 -10.87
N ILE A 243 0.17 2.48 -10.23
CA ILE A 243 -0.67 3.53 -10.81
C ILE A 243 0.01 4.13 -12.04
N CYS A 244 1.30 4.45 -11.96
CA CYS A 244 2.04 5.06 -13.06
C CYS A 244 2.21 4.12 -14.26
N SER A 245 2.24 2.79 -14.03
CA SER A 245 2.34 1.78 -15.09
C SER A 245 1.14 1.71 -16.02
N SER A 246 0.02 2.34 -15.67
CA SER A 246 -1.19 2.41 -16.50
C SER A 246 -0.98 3.14 -17.84
N SER A 247 0.08 3.95 -17.99
CA SER A 247 0.45 4.56 -19.27
C SER A 247 1.97 4.73 -19.39
N ALA A 248 2.48 4.57 -20.61
CA ALA A 248 3.91 4.73 -20.90
C ALA A 248 4.44 6.13 -20.50
N ASP A 249 3.65 7.19 -20.73
CA ASP A 249 4.02 8.55 -20.35
C ASP A 249 4.13 8.73 -18.83
N ASN A 250 3.17 8.21 -18.06
CA ASN A 250 3.22 8.31 -16.59
C ASN A 250 4.35 7.48 -16.03
N PHE A 251 4.63 6.31 -16.62
CA PHE A 251 5.73 5.46 -16.22
C PHE A 251 7.09 6.11 -16.51
N ALA A 252 7.28 6.69 -17.70
CA ALA A 252 8.48 7.46 -18.02
C ALA A 252 8.65 8.67 -17.09
N PHE A 253 7.55 9.37 -16.77
CA PHE A 253 7.54 10.47 -15.82
C PHE A 253 7.94 10.03 -14.41
N LEU A 254 7.43 8.89 -13.93
CA LEU A 254 7.82 8.28 -12.66
C LEU A 254 9.33 8.00 -12.63
N LEU A 255 9.85 7.31 -13.64
CA LEU A 255 11.27 6.96 -13.72
C LEU A 255 12.17 8.21 -13.76
N GLY A 256 11.75 9.25 -14.48
CA GLY A 256 12.44 10.54 -14.49
C GLY A 256 12.48 11.19 -13.10
N ASN A 257 11.35 11.21 -12.38
CA ASN A 257 11.28 11.76 -11.03
C ASN A 257 12.13 10.95 -10.02
N ILE A 258 12.12 9.62 -10.10
CA ILE A 258 12.98 8.76 -9.27
C ILE A 258 14.45 9.06 -9.57
N GLN A 259 14.83 9.23 -10.84
CA GLN A 259 16.20 9.54 -11.23
C GLN A 259 16.65 10.90 -10.67
N THR A 260 15.82 11.95 -10.77
CA THR A 260 16.12 13.24 -10.15
C THR A 260 16.23 13.14 -8.63
N ALA A 261 15.40 12.32 -7.98
CA ALA A 261 15.50 12.07 -6.54
C ALA A 261 16.82 11.40 -6.14
N ILE A 262 17.29 10.44 -6.94
CA ILE A 262 18.59 9.79 -6.74
C ILE A 262 19.72 10.83 -6.84
N GLU A 263 19.68 11.70 -7.85
CA GLU A 263 20.70 12.75 -8.05
C GLU A 263 20.72 13.77 -6.92
N ASN A 264 19.55 14.20 -6.46
CA ASN A 264 19.42 15.11 -5.31
C ASN A 264 19.95 14.47 -4.02
N ALA A 265 19.58 13.23 -3.75
CA ALA A 265 20.10 12.50 -2.59
C ALA A 265 21.62 12.30 -2.70
N LYS A 266 22.15 12.02 -3.90
CA LYS A 266 23.60 11.94 -4.18
C LYS A 266 24.31 13.25 -3.85
N ALA A 267 23.78 14.38 -4.32
CA ALA A 267 24.33 15.71 -4.04
C ALA A 267 24.33 16.05 -2.53
N GLN A 268 23.33 15.56 -1.79
CA GLN A 268 23.19 15.77 -0.35
C GLN A 268 23.91 14.72 0.52
N ASN A 269 24.64 13.77 -0.09
CA ASN A 269 25.28 12.64 0.58
C ASN A 269 24.31 11.77 1.42
N ARG A 270 23.02 11.71 1.05
CA ARG A 270 21.98 10.92 1.72
C ARG A 270 22.00 9.47 1.21
N VAL A 271 22.99 8.70 1.67
CA VAL A 271 23.27 7.34 1.16
C VAL A 271 22.05 6.41 1.24
N LYS A 272 21.40 6.31 2.42
CA LYS A 272 20.22 5.44 2.64
C LYS A 272 19.07 5.77 1.68
N THR A 273 18.82 7.06 1.46
CA THR A 273 17.74 7.54 0.58
C THR A 273 18.00 7.12 -0.86
N TRP A 274 19.19 7.38 -1.40
CA TRP A 274 19.45 7.03 -2.81
C TRP A 274 19.53 5.52 -3.03
N THR A 275 20.03 4.73 -2.07
CA THR A 275 20.06 3.26 -2.23
C THR A 275 18.64 2.71 -2.24
N THR A 276 17.76 3.26 -1.41
CA THR A 276 16.33 2.90 -1.44
C THR A 276 15.70 3.28 -2.78
N LEU A 277 15.96 4.50 -3.27
CA LEU A 277 15.44 4.94 -4.57
C LEU A 277 15.95 4.06 -5.72
N LEU A 278 17.21 3.59 -5.69
CA LEU A 278 17.75 2.65 -6.66
C LEU A 278 17.02 1.30 -6.62
N LEU A 279 16.74 0.78 -5.42
CA LEU A 279 15.94 -0.44 -5.25
C LEU A 279 14.55 -0.27 -5.89
N GLN A 280 13.85 0.82 -5.56
CA GLN A 280 12.53 1.12 -6.11
C GLN A 280 12.55 1.33 -7.63
N LYS A 281 13.58 2.00 -8.16
CA LYS A 281 13.77 2.17 -9.59
C LYS A 281 13.88 0.82 -10.30
N GLY A 282 14.70 -0.08 -9.77
CA GLY A 282 14.86 -1.42 -10.35
C GLY A 282 13.57 -2.23 -10.29
N MET A 283 12.80 -2.13 -9.21
CA MET A 283 11.50 -2.79 -9.09
C MET A 283 10.45 -2.23 -10.04
N ALA A 284 10.42 -0.91 -10.24
CA ALA A 284 9.59 -0.27 -11.26
C ALA A 284 9.91 -0.86 -12.64
N TYR A 285 11.18 -0.91 -13.02
CA TYR A 285 11.61 -1.51 -14.28
C TYR A 285 11.24 -2.99 -14.41
N ALA A 286 11.49 -3.81 -13.39
CA ALA A 286 11.29 -5.25 -13.49
C ALA A 286 9.81 -5.67 -13.46
N CYS A 287 8.99 -4.99 -12.67
CA CYS A 287 7.63 -5.46 -12.38
C CYS A 287 6.54 -4.70 -13.12
N TYR A 288 6.81 -3.45 -13.49
CA TYR A 288 5.79 -2.51 -13.97
C TYR A 288 6.06 -2.01 -15.40
N SER A 289 7.08 -2.57 -16.06
CA SER A 289 7.35 -2.38 -17.48
C SER A 289 7.06 -3.65 -18.26
N ASP A 290 6.51 -3.50 -19.46
CA ASP A 290 6.38 -4.60 -20.42
C ASP A 290 7.55 -4.63 -21.44
N ASP A 291 8.47 -3.64 -21.40
CA ASP A 291 9.67 -3.58 -22.24
C ASP A 291 10.78 -4.52 -21.71
N PRO A 292 11.23 -5.51 -22.50
CA PRO A 292 12.32 -6.42 -22.12
C PRO A 292 13.65 -5.73 -21.82
N SER A 293 13.93 -4.60 -22.48
CA SER A 293 15.17 -3.84 -22.26
C SER A 293 15.26 -3.20 -20.87
N HIS A 294 14.12 -3.07 -20.17
CA HIS A 294 14.09 -2.59 -18.80
C HIS A 294 14.57 -3.64 -17.79
N ALA A 295 14.62 -4.93 -18.14
CA ALA A 295 15.20 -5.95 -17.27
C ALA A 295 16.68 -5.67 -16.96
N ASP A 296 17.46 -5.30 -17.98
CA ASP A 296 18.87 -4.92 -17.81
C ASP A 296 19.03 -3.66 -16.98
N GLN A 297 18.10 -2.70 -17.14
CA GLN A 297 18.10 -1.47 -16.33
C GLN A 297 17.75 -1.75 -14.87
N ALA A 298 16.86 -2.71 -14.60
CA ALA A 298 16.55 -3.15 -13.25
C ALA A 298 17.77 -3.75 -12.56
N VAL A 299 18.44 -4.70 -13.22
CA VAL A 299 19.66 -5.34 -12.72
C VAL A 299 20.74 -4.31 -12.46
N LYS A 300 20.96 -3.37 -13.39
CA LYS A 300 21.93 -2.29 -13.20
C LYS A 300 21.63 -1.44 -11.96
N ALA A 301 20.37 -1.07 -11.74
CA ALA A 301 19.96 -0.28 -10.58
C ALA A 301 20.16 -1.06 -9.27
N TRP A 302 19.83 -2.35 -9.23
CA TRP A 302 20.02 -3.21 -8.08
C TRP A 302 21.49 -3.49 -7.77
N THR A 303 22.33 -3.71 -8.80
CA THR A 303 23.78 -3.87 -8.62
C THR A 303 24.41 -2.60 -8.07
N GLU A 304 24.10 -1.42 -8.63
CA GLU A 304 24.56 -0.14 -8.09
C GLU A 304 24.12 0.05 -6.64
N CYS A 305 22.89 -0.36 -6.31
CA CYS A 305 22.38 -0.31 -4.95
C CYS A 305 23.20 -1.20 -4.00
N ALA A 306 23.38 -2.47 -4.33
CA ALA A 306 24.14 -3.43 -3.51
C ALA A 306 25.58 -2.98 -3.27
N GLU A 307 26.29 -2.58 -4.34
CA GLU A 307 27.66 -2.07 -4.25
C GLU A 307 27.74 -0.83 -3.35
N THR A 308 26.77 0.08 -3.48
CA THR A 308 26.76 1.29 -2.66
C THR A 308 26.49 0.99 -1.19
N ILE A 309 25.60 0.06 -0.88
CA ILE A 309 25.34 -0.38 0.49
C ILE A 309 26.61 -0.97 1.10
N ILE A 310 27.25 -1.92 0.41
CA ILE A 310 28.49 -2.60 0.87
C ILE A 310 29.60 -1.57 1.13
N ASN A 311 29.80 -0.63 0.19
CA ASN A 311 30.91 0.32 0.26
C ASN A 311 30.67 1.47 1.25
N LYS A 312 29.43 1.96 1.40
CA LYS A 312 29.14 3.19 2.14
C LYS A 312 28.35 3.01 3.42
N LEU A 313 27.35 2.13 3.44
CA LEU A 313 26.53 1.88 4.64
C LEU A 313 27.11 0.78 5.52
N LYS A 314 27.87 -0.16 4.92
CA LYS A 314 28.39 -1.37 5.58
C LYS A 314 27.24 -2.18 6.20
N TYR A 315 27.57 -3.21 6.98
CA TYR A 315 26.60 -4.06 7.69
C TYR A 315 26.03 -3.39 8.96
N LEU A 316 25.66 -2.10 8.89
CA LEU A 316 24.77 -1.52 9.90
C LEU A 316 23.36 -2.11 9.71
N SER A 317 22.54 -2.18 10.77
CA SER A 317 21.24 -2.88 10.75
C SER A 317 20.36 -2.50 9.54
N ALA A 318 20.22 -1.21 9.25
CA ALA A 318 19.46 -0.73 8.08
C ALA A 318 20.11 -1.09 6.73
N GLY A 319 21.44 -1.14 6.65
CA GLY A 319 22.17 -1.55 5.46
C GLY A 319 21.99 -3.05 5.17
N ALA A 320 22.02 -3.88 6.22
CA ALA A 320 21.81 -5.32 6.10
C ALA A 320 20.41 -5.67 5.56
N ILE A 321 19.36 -5.01 6.09
CA ILE A 321 17.98 -5.18 5.62
C ILE A 321 17.85 -4.81 4.14
N LEU A 322 18.39 -3.64 3.75
CA LEU A 322 18.30 -3.18 2.37
C LEU A 322 19.10 -4.09 1.41
N LEU A 323 20.27 -4.57 1.83
CA LEU A 323 21.09 -5.50 1.07
C LEU A 323 20.40 -6.86 0.91
N ASP A 324 19.68 -7.31 1.94
CA ASP A 324 18.87 -8.51 1.85
C ASP A 324 17.81 -8.36 0.74
N ARG A 325 17.01 -7.29 0.79
CA ARG A 325 15.97 -6.99 -0.21
C ARG A 325 16.49 -6.90 -1.64
N VAL A 326 17.55 -6.12 -1.86
CA VAL A 326 18.18 -5.98 -3.17
C VAL A 326 18.67 -7.35 -3.68
N GLY A 327 19.25 -8.14 -2.78
CA GLY A 327 19.67 -9.49 -3.15
C GLY A 327 18.53 -10.47 -3.38
N ARG A 328 17.35 -10.29 -2.77
CA ARG A 328 16.14 -11.06 -3.15
C ARG A 328 15.72 -10.74 -4.58
N GLN A 329 15.75 -9.46 -4.97
CA GLN A 329 15.43 -9.04 -6.34
C GLN A 329 16.42 -9.60 -7.37
N LEU A 330 17.73 -9.48 -7.10
CA LEU A 330 18.77 -10.05 -7.96
C LEU A 330 18.70 -11.58 -8.02
N GLY A 331 18.48 -12.23 -6.88
CA GLY A 331 18.31 -13.69 -6.81
C GLY A 331 17.12 -14.18 -7.63
N CYS A 332 15.97 -13.52 -7.49
CA CYS A 332 14.77 -13.78 -8.27
C CYS A 332 15.04 -13.65 -9.78
N TYR A 333 15.70 -12.56 -10.18
CA TYR A 333 16.05 -12.32 -11.58
C TYR A 333 16.95 -13.42 -12.14
N TYR A 334 18.09 -13.68 -11.49
CA TYR A 334 19.05 -14.67 -11.99
C TYR A 334 18.46 -16.08 -11.98
N PHE A 335 17.64 -16.42 -10.97
CA PHE A 335 16.95 -17.70 -10.95
C PHE A 335 15.95 -17.82 -12.11
N THR A 336 15.21 -16.76 -12.40
CA THR A 336 14.34 -16.72 -13.58
C THR A 336 15.14 -16.90 -14.88
N GLN A 337 16.37 -16.36 -14.96
CA GLN A 337 17.23 -16.57 -16.13
C GLN A 337 17.75 -18.01 -16.23
N THR A 338 18.02 -18.72 -15.13
CA THR A 338 18.38 -20.15 -15.19
C THR A 338 17.25 -21.02 -15.77
N LEU A 339 16.00 -20.56 -15.68
CA LEU A 339 14.84 -21.20 -16.30
C LEU A 339 14.69 -20.84 -17.78
N LYS A 340 14.96 -19.59 -18.16
CA LYS A 340 14.74 -19.07 -19.52
C LYS A 340 15.87 -19.35 -20.49
N ASP A 341 17.10 -19.40 -20.00
CA ASP A 341 18.31 -19.60 -20.80
C ASP A 341 19.15 -20.75 -20.21
N PRO A 342 18.79 -22.02 -20.51
CA PRO A 342 19.49 -23.19 -20.00
C PRO A 342 20.96 -23.25 -20.40
N ASP A 343 21.33 -22.68 -21.55
CA ASP A 343 22.70 -22.71 -22.08
C ASP A 343 23.66 -21.86 -21.23
N ASN A 344 23.14 -20.81 -20.57
CA ASN A 344 23.90 -19.95 -19.66
C ASN A 344 23.54 -20.17 -18.17
N ALA A 345 22.75 -21.21 -17.84
CA ALA A 345 22.25 -21.45 -16.50
C ALA A 345 23.38 -21.50 -15.44
N GLU A 346 24.51 -22.13 -15.75
CA GLU A 346 25.65 -22.21 -14.82
C GLU A 346 26.21 -20.82 -14.43
N ILE A 347 26.26 -19.88 -15.38
CA ILE A 347 26.73 -18.51 -15.15
C ILE A 347 25.75 -17.76 -14.23
N TYR A 348 24.45 -17.99 -14.41
CA TYR A 348 23.42 -17.38 -13.57
C TYR A 348 23.39 -17.99 -12.17
N SER A 349 23.56 -19.32 -12.04
CA SER A 349 23.59 -20.02 -10.76
C SER A 349 24.71 -19.54 -9.83
N GLN A 350 25.87 -19.16 -10.39
CA GLN A 350 26.98 -18.56 -9.62
C GLN A 350 26.63 -17.22 -8.95
N LYS A 351 25.55 -16.55 -9.38
CA LYS A 351 25.09 -15.28 -8.84
C LYS A 351 23.92 -15.43 -7.86
N LEU A 352 23.44 -16.64 -7.63
CA LEU A 352 22.33 -16.90 -6.73
C LEU A 352 22.76 -16.79 -5.27
N LYS A 353 21.85 -16.27 -4.46
CA LYS A 353 21.93 -16.39 -3.00
C LYS A 353 21.54 -17.80 -2.56
N GLU A 354 21.89 -18.14 -1.33
CA GLU A 354 21.67 -19.45 -0.70
C GLU A 354 20.29 -20.07 -0.99
N THR A 355 19.18 -19.35 -0.76
CA THR A 355 17.82 -19.90 -0.97
C THR A 355 17.51 -20.25 -2.42
N TYR A 356 17.89 -19.38 -3.36
CA TYR A 356 17.70 -19.63 -4.80
C TYR A 356 18.68 -20.68 -5.33
N LEU A 357 19.90 -20.73 -4.78
CA LEU A 357 20.89 -21.74 -5.15
C LEU A 357 20.45 -23.13 -4.71
N ALA A 358 19.91 -23.26 -3.49
CA ALA A 358 19.31 -24.49 -3.01
C ALA A 358 18.18 -24.94 -3.94
N ALA A 359 17.26 -24.04 -4.29
CA ALA A 359 16.19 -24.32 -5.24
C ALA A 359 16.70 -24.79 -6.61
N ASP A 360 17.76 -24.16 -7.13
CA ASP A 360 18.39 -24.57 -8.39
C ASP A 360 19.02 -25.97 -8.28
N PHE A 361 19.65 -26.30 -7.15
CA PHE A 361 20.15 -27.66 -6.90
C PHE A 361 19.02 -28.69 -6.83
N ILE A 362 17.93 -28.40 -6.11
CA ILE A 362 16.76 -29.29 -6.03
C ILE A 362 16.20 -29.59 -7.42
N ARG A 363 16.07 -28.56 -8.28
CA ARG A 363 15.58 -28.70 -9.66
C ARG A 363 16.45 -29.63 -10.51
N HIS A 364 17.76 -29.67 -10.24
CA HIS A 364 18.71 -30.56 -10.92
C HIS A 364 18.89 -31.92 -10.22
N GLY A 365 18.06 -32.25 -9.23
CA GLY A 365 18.14 -33.51 -8.47
C GLY A 365 19.33 -33.58 -7.50
N LYS A 366 19.95 -32.44 -7.19
CA LYS A 366 21.13 -32.30 -6.31
C LYS A 366 20.70 -32.01 -4.87
N GLN A 367 19.92 -32.91 -4.28
CA GLN A 367 19.42 -32.77 -2.90
C GLN A 367 20.54 -32.57 -1.87
N PRO A 368 21.63 -33.38 -1.88
CA PRO A 368 22.69 -33.22 -0.88
C PRO A 368 23.39 -31.86 -0.93
N GLU A 369 23.57 -31.29 -2.12
CA GLU A 369 24.16 -29.97 -2.30
C GLU A 369 23.25 -28.85 -1.80
N ALA A 370 21.92 -28.99 -1.96
CA ALA A 370 20.95 -28.07 -1.39
C ALA A 370 20.94 -28.14 0.15
N GLU A 371 20.95 -29.34 0.73
CA GLU A 371 21.00 -29.54 2.18
C GLU A 371 22.32 -29.04 2.78
N ALA A 372 23.45 -29.20 2.07
CA ALA A 372 24.77 -28.73 2.51
C ALA A 372 24.83 -27.21 2.72
N LEU A 373 24.07 -26.42 1.95
CA LEU A 373 24.00 -24.96 2.12
C LEU A 373 23.45 -24.60 3.52
N PHE A 374 22.42 -25.31 3.98
CA PHE A 374 21.72 -25.01 5.23
C PHE A 374 22.27 -25.73 6.47
N GLN A 375 23.43 -26.38 6.38
CA GLN A 375 24.03 -27.12 7.50
C GLN A 375 24.35 -26.24 8.72
N ALA A 376 24.75 -24.99 8.52
CA ALA A 376 24.90 -24.05 9.63
C ALA A 376 23.54 -23.63 10.19
N ASN A 377 22.59 -23.31 9.33
CA ASN A 377 21.27 -22.84 9.71
C ASN A 377 20.45 -23.87 10.48
N ILE A 378 20.60 -25.16 10.15
CA ILE A 378 19.89 -26.21 10.88
C ILE A 378 20.50 -26.47 12.26
N ARG A 379 21.83 -26.36 12.40
CA ARG A 379 22.49 -26.40 13.71
C ARG A 379 22.03 -25.25 14.59
N ASP A 380 22.04 -24.03 14.06
CA ASP A 380 21.46 -22.87 14.75
C ASP A 380 19.99 -23.11 15.15
N ALA A 381 19.19 -23.75 14.29
CA ALA A 381 17.80 -24.04 14.59
C ALA A 381 17.68 -25.02 15.76
N PHE A 382 18.54 -26.05 15.83
CA PHE A 382 18.58 -26.98 16.95
C PHE A 382 19.11 -26.33 18.23
N ASP A 383 20.10 -25.45 18.16
CA ASP A 383 20.61 -24.72 19.33
C ASP A 383 19.55 -23.81 19.96
N LEU A 384 18.61 -23.32 19.14
CA LEU A 384 17.46 -22.53 19.59
C LEU A 384 16.32 -23.37 20.17
N LEU A 385 16.29 -24.67 19.91
CA LEU A 385 15.25 -25.59 20.36
C LEU A 385 15.77 -26.37 21.59
N PRO A 386 15.22 -26.15 22.81
CA PRO A 386 15.68 -26.87 24.00
C PRO A 386 15.42 -28.37 23.88
N ASP A 387 16.28 -29.16 24.53
CA ASP A 387 16.24 -30.62 24.50
C ASP A 387 14.95 -31.24 25.09
N ASP A 388 14.21 -30.49 25.93
CA ASP A 388 12.94 -30.97 26.53
C ASP A 388 11.67 -30.59 25.75
N THR A 389 11.77 -29.70 24.75
CA THR A 389 10.69 -29.19 23.87
C THR A 389 9.38 -28.76 24.55
N THR A 390 9.40 -28.41 25.83
CA THR A 390 8.18 -28.01 26.56
C THR A 390 7.68 -26.60 26.23
N GLY A 391 8.51 -25.73 25.62
CA GLY A 391 8.15 -24.35 25.27
C GLY A 391 8.27 -24.01 23.78
N ASN A 392 7.48 -23.04 23.29
CA ASN A 392 7.56 -22.58 21.90
C ASN A 392 8.74 -21.66 21.64
N TYR A 393 9.88 -22.21 21.23
CA TYR A 393 10.94 -21.41 20.61
C TYR A 393 10.61 -21.22 19.13
N VAL A 394 9.62 -20.35 18.88
CA VAL A 394 9.10 -20.01 17.55
C VAL A 394 10.23 -19.69 16.56
N GLY A 395 11.31 -19.06 17.01
CA GLY A 395 12.48 -18.76 16.18
C GLY A 395 13.19 -19.99 15.60
N GLY A 396 13.33 -21.08 16.37
CA GLY A 396 13.91 -22.33 15.88
C GLY A 396 12.99 -23.04 14.88
N LEU A 397 11.69 -23.08 15.16
CA LEU A 397 10.70 -23.66 14.25
C LEU A 397 10.58 -22.88 12.94
N ILE A 398 10.59 -21.54 12.96
CA ILE A 398 10.59 -20.72 11.73
C ILE A 398 11.81 -21.04 10.87
N ARG A 399 12.99 -21.22 11.48
CA ARG A 399 14.19 -21.63 10.74
C ARG A 399 14.01 -23.00 10.10
N LEU A 400 13.46 -23.98 10.83
CA LEU A 400 13.15 -25.30 10.26
C LEU A 400 12.16 -25.21 9.09
N VAL A 401 11.09 -24.42 9.22
CA VAL A 401 10.12 -24.16 8.14
C VAL A 401 10.85 -23.65 6.89
N GLN A 402 11.72 -22.66 7.04
CA GLN A 402 12.47 -22.07 5.93
C GLN A 402 13.42 -23.10 5.29
N ILE A 403 14.20 -23.82 6.09
CA ILE A 403 15.15 -24.83 5.60
C ILE A 403 14.42 -25.91 4.79
N PHE A 404 13.34 -26.48 5.33
CA PHE A 404 12.61 -27.55 4.65
C PHE A 404 11.85 -27.06 3.41
N LEU A 405 11.38 -25.80 3.42
CA LEU A 405 10.79 -25.19 2.23
C LEU A 405 11.81 -25.10 1.08
N TYR A 406 13.01 -24.58 1.35
CA TYR A 406 14.03 -24.33 0.32
C TYR A 406 14.79 -25.60 -0.11
N THR A 407 14.83 -26.63 0.75
CA THR A 407 15.38 -27.96 0.41
C THR A 407 14.34 -28.90 -0.17
N GLY A 408 13.10 -28.44 -0.38
CA GLY A 408 12.04 -29.24 -0.99
C GLY A 408 11.50 -30.39 -0.14
N ASP A 409 11.87 -30.48 1.14
CA ASP A 409 11.39 -31.49 2.09
C ASP A 409 9.97 -31.12 2.58
N ARG A 410 8.97 -31.37 1.73
CA ARG A 410 7.59 -30.92 1.96
C ARG A 410 6.97 -31.49 3.23
N VAL A 411 7.31 -32.73 3.60
CA VAL A 411 6.75 -33.38 4.80
C VAL A 411 7.26 -32.67 6.05
N ASN A 412 8.59 -32.48 6.15
CA ASN A 412 9.18 -31.79 7.30
C ASN A 412 8.82 -30.31 7.32
N PHE A 413 8.64 -29.68 6.15
CA PHE A 413 8.09 -28.33 6.05
C PHE A 413 6.70 -28.22 6.67
N LEU A 414 5.74 -29.09 6.28
CA LEU A 414 4.38 -29.05 6.82
C LEU A 414 4.34 -29.42 8.31
N ASN A 415 5.19 -30.34 8.77
CA ASN A 415 5.33 -30.65 10.19
C ASN A 415 5.85 -29.44 10.99
N ALA A 416 6.94 -28.81 10.54
CA ALA A 416 7.50 -27.62 11.18
C ALA A 416 6.48 -26.47 11.18
N TYR A 417 5.77 -26.27 10.06
CA TYR A 417 4.72 -25.27 9.94
C TYR A 417 3.54 -25.56 10.87
N SER A 418 3.20 -26.84 11.08
CA SER A 418 2.14 -27.22 12.01
C SER A 418 2.44 -26.81 13.46
N LEU A 419 3.72 -26.67 13.83
CA LEU A 419 4.13 -26.33 15.19
C LEU A 419 4.16 -24.81 15.47
N ILE A 420 4.06 -23.97 14.42
CA ILE A 420 3.80 -22.53 14.54
C ILE A 420 2.29 -22.23 14.52
N ALA A 421 1.54 -23.02 15.29
CA ALA A 421 0.09 -22.92 15.38
C ALA A 421 -0.39 -21.53 15.79
N ARG A 422 -1.59 -21.18 15.30
CA ARG A 422 -2.30 -19.97 15.69
C ARG A 422 -3.24 -20.20 16.86
N ARG A 423 -3.63 -19.10 17.48
CA ARG A 423 -4.60 -19.08 18.59
C ARG A 423 -6.00 -19.27 18.02
N VAL A 424 -6.50 -20.50 18.14
CA VAL A 424 -7.87 -20.88 17.77
C VAL A 424 -8.55 -21.48 18.99
N LEU A 425 -9.84 -21.20 19.14
CA LEU A 425 -10.74 -21.87 20.07
C LEU A 425 -12.17 -21.67 19.54
N ASP A 426 -12.60 -22.64 18.75
CA ASP A 426 -13.96 -22.83 18.25
C ASP A 426 -14.54 -24.13 18.80
N VAL A 427 -15.78 -24.43 18.39
CA VAL A 427 -16.53 -25.57 18.90
C VAL A 427 -15.84 -26.87 18.51
N GLU A 428 -15.46 -27.01 17.24
CA GLU A 428 -14.82 -28.24 16.76
C GLU A 428 -13.46 -28.49 17.43
N THR A 429 -12.65 -27.44 17.62
CA THR A 429 -11.34 -27.53 18.27
C THR A 429 -11.45 -27.90 19.75
N LEU A 430 -12.42 -27.31 20.47
CA LEU A 430 -12.65 -27.66 21.88
C LEU A 430 -13.12 -29.10 22.02
N GLU A 431 -14.05 -29.53 21.16
CA GLU A 431 -14.58 -30.89 21.15
C GLU A 431 -13.47 -31.92 20.90
N GLU A 432 -12.64 -31.69 19.88
CA GLU A 432 -11.53 -32.58 19.55
C GLU A 432 -10.45 -32.59 20.65
N TRP A 433 -10.20 -31.45 21.28
CA TRP A 433 -9.26 -31.37 22.41
C TRP A 433 -9.75 -32.22 23.59
N LEU A 434 -11.02 -32.10 23.98
CA LEU A 434 -11.59 -32.88 25.08
C LEU A 434 -11.67 -34.38 24.76
N ARG A 435 -11.90 -34.74 23.50
CA ARG A 435 -11.90 -36.15 23.07
C ARG A 435 -10.51 -36.79 23.10
N SER A 436 -9.46 -35.99 22.95
CA SER A 436 -8.09 -36.49 22.87
C SER A 436 -7.53 -37.05 24.19
N ASP A 437 -8.21 -36.80 25.32
CA ASP A 437 -7.87 -37.33 26.64
C ASP A 437 -9.09 -38.07 27.22
N GLU A 438 -8.96 -39.37 27.47
CA GLU A 438 -10.02 -40.21 28.03
C GLU A 438 -10.53 -39.67 29.39
N LYS A 439 -9.69 -38.95 30.13
CA LYS A 439 -10.11 -38.32 31.40
C LYS A 439 -11.10 -37.18 31.22
N THR A 440 -11.24 -36.66 30.00
CA THR A 440 -12.14 -35.57 29.65
C THR A 440 -13.30 -36.00 28.75
N THR A 441 -13.51 -37.31 28.54
CA THR A 441 -14.71 -37.84 27.88
C THR A 441 -15.80 -38.16 28.90
N THR A 442 -16.30 -37.13 29.58
CA THR A 442 -17.25 -37.24 30.70
C THR A 442 -18.55 -36.46 30.44
N PRO A 443 -19.64 -36.72 31.19
CA PRO A 443 -20.86 -35.91 31.11
C PRO A 443 -20.61 -34.42 31.35
N GLU A 444 -19.73 -34.07 32.29
CA GLU A 444 -19.37 -32.66 32.59
C GLU A 444 -18.66 -31.99 31.41
N ALA A 445 -17.92 -32.75 30.61
CA ALA A 445 -17.34 -32.25 29.37
C ALA A 445 -18.41 -31.88 28.34
N THR A 446 -19.52 -32.63 28.31
CA THR A 446 -20.68 -32.31 27.46
C THR A 446 -21.35 -31.02 27.95
N GLU A 447 -21.54 -30.85 29.26
CA GLU A 447 -22.07 -29.60 29.83
C GLU A 447 -21.17 -28.38 29.49
N LEU A 448 -19.84 -28.56 29.54
CA LEU A 448 -18.88 -27.53 29.16
C LEU A 448 -19.02 -27.15 27.67
N MET A 449 -19.22 -28.14 26.79
CA MET A 449 -19.42 -27.95 25.36
C MET A 449 -20.73 -27.20 25.07
N ASP A 450 -21.83 -27.60 25.70
CA ASP A 450 -23.12 -26.93 25.57
C ASP A 450 -23.02 -25.46 26.01
N PHE A 451 -22.38 -25.22 27.17
CA PHE A 451 -22.11 -23.86 27.64
C PHE A 451 -21.30 -23.05 26.63
N PHE A 452 -20.24 -23.63 26.05
CA PHE A 452 -19.38 -22.95 25.08
C PHE A 452 -20.17 -22.57 23.81
N GLN A 453 -20.99 -23.46 23.28
CA GLN A 453 -21.81 -23.21 22.10
C GLN A 453 -22.82 -22.07 22.33
N GLU A 454 -23.44 -22.02 23.51
CA GLU A 454 -24.42 -21.00 23.86
C GLU A 454 -23.78 -19.64 24.16
N ASN A 455 -22.63 -19.60 24.83
CA ASN A 455 -22.09 -18.39 25.44
C ASN A 455 -20.81 -17.85 24.78
N CYS A 456 -20.04 -18.70 24.09
CA CYS A 456 -18.72 -18.36 23.55
C CYS A 456 -18.67 -18.29 22.02
N ASN A 457 -19.80 -18.47 21.33
CA ASN A 457 -19.88 -18.46 19.86
C ASN A 457 -19.68 -17.08 19.20
N LYS A 458 -19.58 -16.01 19.98
CA LYS A 458 -19.29 -14.67 19.46
C LYS A 458 -17.82 -14.57 19.02
N PRO A 459 -17.48 -13.72 18.02
CA PRO A 459 -16.10 -13.48 17.58
C PRO A 459 -15.34 -12.61 18.59
N ILE A 460 -15.14 -13.16 19.78
CA ILE A 460 -14.39 -12.55 20.89
C ILE A 460 -13.03 -13.22 21.01
N SER A 461 -12.10 -12.54 21.70
CA SER A 461 -10.74 -13.05 21.95
C SER A 461 -10.76 -14.47 22.50
N VAL A 462 -9.87 -15.32 21.98
CA VAL A 462 -9.68 -16.71 22.43
C VAL A 462 -9.44 -16.79 23.94
N TRP A 463 -8.66 -15.85 24.49
CA TRP A 463 -8.40 -15.77 25.93
C TRP A 463 -9.65 -15.49 26.75
N TYR A 464 -10.58 -14.70 26.22
CA TYR A 464 -11.86 -14.44 26.86
C TYR A 464 -12.71 -15.71 26.90
N LYS A 465 -12.81 -16.43 25.77
CA LYS A 465 -13.53 -17.70 25.70
C LYS A 465 -12.99 -18.72 26.71
N LEU A 466 -11.66 -18.84 26.80
CA LEU A 466 -11.01 -19.72 27.77
C LEU A 466 -11.31 -19.29 29.22
N ALA A 467 -11.29 -17.98 29.51
CA ALA A 467 -11.64 -17.47 30.83
C ALA A 467 -13.09 -17.79 31.22
N GLU A 468 -14.03 -17.71 30.28
CA GLU A 468 -15.44 -18.11 30.50
C GLU A 468 -15.56 -19.60 30.81
N LEU A 469 -14.87 -20.48 30.07
CA LEU A 469 -14.86 -21.92 30.35
C LEU A 469 -14.33 -22.23 31.75
N VAL A 470 -13.20 -21.60 32.12
CA VAL A 470 -12.61 -21.74 33.47
C VAL A 470 -13.57 -21.24 34.55
N GLN A 471 -14.29 -20.14 34.30
CA GLN A 471 -15.29 -19.63 35.24
C GLN A 471 -16.50 -20.55 35.37
N PHE A 472 -17.00 -21.09 34.27
CA PHE A 472 -18.09 -22.06 34.26
C PHE A 472 -17.73 -23.27 35.13
N MET A 473 -16.59 -23.92 34.87
CA MET A 473 -16.14 -25.07 35.65
C MET A 473 -15.98 -24.73 37.14
N ARG A 474 -15.51 -23.51 37.47
CA ARG A 474 -15.38 -23.08 38.89
C ARG A 474 -16.74 -22.96 39.57
N ARG A 475 -17.74 -22.41 38.87
CA ARG A 475 -19.11 -22.27 39.39
C ARG A 475 -19.77 -23.63 39.57
N SER A 476 -19.66 -24.52 38.59
CA SER A 476 -20.22 -25.88 38.65
C SER A 476 -19.61 -26.68 39.79
N ARG A 477 -18.27 -26.66 39.93
CA ARG A 477 -17.56 -27.30 41.04
C ARG A 477 -17.99 -26.74 42.41
N ASN A 478 -18.10 -25.42 42.54
CA ASN A 478 -18.53 -24.80 43.80
C ASN A 478 -19.99 -25.12 44.15
N LYS A 479 -20.86 -25.26 43.14
CA LYS A 479 -22.24 -25.70 43.36
C LYS A 479 -22.28 -27.11 43.92
N LEU A 480 -21.52 -28.03 43.31
CA LEU A 480 -21.36 -29.41 43.78
C LEU A 480 -20.85 -29.47 45.23
N MET A 481 -19.86 -28.65 45.59
CA MET A 481 -19.34 -28.54 46.96
C MET A 481 -20.37 -28.13 48.01
N ASN A 482 -21.45 -27.47 47.61
CA ASN A 482 -22.48 -26.97 48.52
C ASN A 482 -23.71 -27.90 48.60
N GLU A 483 -23.75 -28.99 47.84
CA GLU A 483 -24.85 -29.97 47.88
C GLU A 483 -24.64 -30.95 49.05
N THR A 484 -25.71 -31.21 49.82
CA THR A 484 -25.71 -32.19 50.93
C THR A 484 -26.98 -33.04 50.85
N PRO A 485 -26.91 -34.37 51.06
CA PRO A 485 -25.73 -35.18 51.42
C PRO A 485 -24.80 -35.48 50.24
N TRP A 486 -23.49 -35.57 50.52
CA TRP A 486 -22.45 -35.92 49.53
C TRP A 486 -22.56 -37.38 49.08
N SER A 487 -22.69 -37.62 47.78
CA SER A 487 -22.78 -38.94 47.18
C SER A 487 -21.45 -39.39 46.54
N ASP A 488 -21.34 -40.69 46.21
CA ASP A 488 -20.20 -41.22 45.45
C ASP A 488 -20.17 -40.64 44.02
N ASP A 489 -21.33 -40.31 43.44
CA ASP A 489 -21.45 -39.65 42.15
C ASP A 489 -20.87 -38.23 42.21
N ASP A 490 -21.10 -37.49 43.30
CA ASP A 490 -20.51 -36.16 43.50
C ASP A 490 -18.98 -36.21 43.57
N ALA A 491 -18.42 -37.27 44.18
CA ALA A 491 -16.98 -37.48 44.20
C ALA A 491 -16.40 -37.80 42.80
N ALA A 492 -17.14 -38.53 41.97
CA ALA A 492 -16.75 -38.80 40.58
C ALA A 492 -16.81 -37.52 39.72
N ASN A 493 -17.88 -36.74 39.84
CA ASN A 493 -18.07 -35.48 39.13
C ASN A 493 -16.97 -34.46 39.53
N MET A 494 -16.58 -34.42 40.81
CA MET A 494 -15.48 -33.57 41.27
C MET A 494 -14.15 -33.91 40.55
N LYS A 495 -13.82 -35.20 40.41
CA LYS A 495 -12.62 -35.66 39.69
C LYS A 495 -12.70 -35.33 38.20
N SER A 496 -13.88 -35.41 37.61
CA SER A 496 -14.14 -35.01 36.22
C SER A 496 -13.83 -33.53 36.01
N TYR A 497 -14.33 -32.64 36.88
CA TYR A 497 -14.01 -31.21 36.83
C TYR A 497 -12.52 -30.93 37.05
N GLU A 498 -11.84 -31.65 37.95
CA GLU A 498 -10.38 -31.53 38.14
C GLU A 498 -9.60 -31.90 36.88
N ALA A 499 -9.99 -32.98 36.18
CA ALA A 499 -9.40 -33.38 34.91
C ALA A 499 -9.63 -32.33 33.81
N LEU A 500 -10.84 -31.76 33.73
CA LEU A 500 -11.16 -30.68 32.79
C LEU A 500 -10.34 -29.42 33.06
N PHE A 501 -10.15 -29.04 34.33
CA PHE A 501 -9.29 -27.90 34.68
C PHE A 501 -7.85 -28.09 34.23
N GLU A 502 -7.26 -29.27 34.49
CA GLU A 502 -5.90 -29.54 34.06
C GLU A 502 -5.79 -29.61 32.53
N SER A 503 -6.82 -30.14 31.86
CA SER A 503 -6.92 -30.13 30.40
C SER A 503 -6.95 -28.72 29.82
N MET A 504 -7.80 -27.83 30.36
CA MET A 504 -7.89 -26.44 29.92
C MET A 504 -6.64 -25.62 30.27
N LYS A 505 -5.94 -25.97 31.36
CA LYS A 505 -4.65 -25.36 31.69
C LYS A 505 -3.59 -25.72 30.65
N ARG A 506 -3.48 -26.99 30.26
CA ARG A 506 -2.59 -27.43 29.16
C ARG A 506 -2.95 -26.73 27.84
N TYR A 507 -4.23 -26.57 27.56
CA TYR A 507 -4.68 -25.80 26.38
C TYR A 507 -4.25 -24.34 26.44
N ALA A 508 -4.37 -23.70 27.62
CA ALA A 508 -3.93 -22.32 27.86
C ALA A 508 -2.43 -22.15 27.60
N GLU A 509 -1.62 -23.09 28.07
CA GLU A 509 -0.17 -23.12 27.86
C GLU A 509 0.14 -23.23 26.35
N ALA A 510 -0.50 -24.14 25.64
CA ALA A 510 -0.37 -24.29 24.18
C ALA A 510 -0.82 -23.02 23.40
N LEU A 511 -1.87 -22.34 23.85
CA LEU A 511 -2.32 -21.07 23.27
C LEU A 511 -1.34 -19.91 23.51
N SER A 512 -0.69 -19.88 24.68
CA SER A 512 0.30 -18.86 25.00
C SER A 512 1.48 -18.95 24.06
N ASP A 513 1.86 -20.20 23.79
CA ASP A 513 2.89 -20.60 22.87
C ASP A 513 2.58 -20.23 21.40
N ALA A 514 1.33 -20.36 20.97
CA ALA A 514 0.89 -19.94 19.63
C ALA A 514 1.08 -18.42 19.42
N ARG A 515 2.09 -18.00 18.63
CA ARG A 515 2.52 -16.59 18.55
C ARG A 515 2.86 -16.06 17.14
N TYR A 516 2.47 -16.75 16.07
CA TYR A 516 2.86 -16.31 14.73
C TYR A 516 1.69 -15.82 13.87
N ASP A 517 1.66 -14.50 13.65
CA ASP A 517 0.73 -13.85 12.75
C ASP A 517 1.41 -13.59 11.41
N TYR A 518 1.39 -14.58 10.51
CA TYR A 518 1.78 -14.39 9.12
C TYR A 518 0.70 -13.66 8.31
N SER A 519 1.08 -12.63 7.55
CA SER A 519 0.17 -11.87 6.69
C SER A 519 0.46 -12.16 5.21
N CYS A 520 -0.55 -11.97 4.38
CA CYS A 520 -0.40 -12.10 2.93
C CYS A 520 0.44 -10.94 2.41
N ASP A 521 1.51 -11.22 1.66
CA ASP A 521 2.38 -10.19 1.06
C ASP A 521 1.68 -9.24 0.08
N ALA A 522 0.42 -9.52 -0.29
CA ALA A 522 -0.36 -8.70 -1.22
C ALA A 522 -1.54 -7.95 -0.58
N CYS A 523 -2.38 -8.64 0.20
CA CYS A 523 -3.54 -8.02 0.86
C CYS A 523 -3.33 -7.67 2.32
N GLU A 524 -2.21 -8.07 2.94
CA GLU A 524 -1.94 -7.91 4.37
C GLU A 524 -2.96 -8.60 5.30
N CYS A 525 -3.99 -9.20 4.70
CA CYS A 525 -4.92 -10.11 5.30
C CYS A 525 -4.15 -11.22 6.03
N VAL A 526 -4.57 -11.45 7.25
CA VAL A 526 -4.05 -12.46 8.16
C VAL A 526 -4.19 -13.83 7.48
N LEU A 527 -3.08 -14.54 7.24
CA LEU A 527 -3.06 -15.87 6.64
C LEU A 527 -3.50 -16.90 7.67
N ASP A 528 -4.82 -16.98 7.89
CA ASP A 528 -5.41 -17.90 8.85
C ASP A 528 -5.31 -19.36 8.42
N THR A 529 -5.38 -20.24 9.41
CA THR A 529 -5.43 -21.69 9.20
C THR A 529 -6.80 -22.13 8.66
N ASN A 530 -7.74 -21.22 8.41
CA ASN A 530 -9.07 -21.55 7.89
C ASN A 530 -9.10 -21.55 6.36
N LYS A 531 -8.08 -20.99 5.71
CA LYS A 531 -7.96 -20.93 4.25
C LYS A 531 -6.64 -21.52 3.80
N SER A 532 -6.61 -21.91 2.53
CA SER A 532 -5.35 -22.29 1.90
C SER A 532 -4.43 -21.07 1.77
N MET A 533 -3.14 -21.30 2.00
CA MET A 533 -2.10 -20.33 1.68
C MET A 533 -1.02 -20.96 0.82
N TYR A 534 -0.27 -20.12 0.12
CA TYR A 534 0.71 -20.53 -0.87
C TYR A 534 2.04 -19.88 -0.58
N ALA A 535 2.99 -20.66 -0.07
CA ALA A 535 4.35 -20.21 0.21
C ALA A 535 5.24 -20.42 -1.03
N CYS A 536 6.02 -19.41 -1.41
CA CYS A 536 6.97 -19.57 -2.51
C CYS A 536 8.12 -20.48 -2.09
N LYS A 537 8.50 -21.44 -2.94
CA LYS A 537 9.63 -22.34 -2.68
C LYS A 537 11.00 -21.66 -2.76
N PHE A 538 11.07 -20.41 -3.20
CA PHE A 538 12.33 -19.77 -3.59
C PHE A 538 12.55 -18.42 -2.89
N CYS A 539 11.48 -17.62 -2.81
CA CYS A 539 11.53 -16.29 -2.22
C CYS A 539 11.53 -16.38 -0.71
N PHE A 540 12.46 -15.65 -0.09
CA PHE A 540 12.52 -15.59 1.36
C PHE A 540 11.25 -14.96 1.94
N ASP A 541 10.59 -15.72 2.81
CA ASP A 541 9.48 -15.25 3.64
C ASP A 541 8.35 -14.62 2.81
N PHE A 542 7.89 -15.36 1.80
CA PHE A 542 6.82 -14.93 0.91
C PHE A 542 5.66 -15.93 0.89
N ALA A 543 4.45 -15.46 1.20
CA ALA A 543 3.23 -16.21 0.96
C ALA A 543 2.02 -15.36 0.58
N LEU A 544 1.11 -16.00 -0.14
CA LEU A 544 -0.15 -15.42 -0.57
C LEU A 544 -1.33 -16.22 -0.03
N CYS A 545 -2.40 -15.50 0.31
CA CYS A 545 -3.70 -16.14 0.50
C CYS A 545 -4.21 -16.67 -0.85
N GLU A 546 -5.10 -17.67 -0.82
CA GLU A 546 -5.64 -18.30 -2.03
C GLU A 546 -6.15 -17.31 -3.09
N LEU A 547 -6.90 -16.27 -2.68
CA LEU A 547 -7.41 -15.24 -3.59
C LEU A 547 -6.28 -14.44 -4.27
N CYS A 548 -5.29 -14.01 -3.50
CA CYS A 548 -4.14 -13.28 -4.02
C CYS A 548 -3.26 -14.16 -4.91
N PHE A 549 -3.07 -15.41 -4.53
CA PHE A 549 -2.33 -16.40 -5.32
C PHE A 549 -2.98 -16.60 -6.69
N HIS A 550 -4.29 -16.81 -6.76
CA HIS A 550 -4.98 -16.94 -8.04
C HIS A 550 -4.86 -15.67 -8.88
N ARG A 551 -5.04 -14.48 -8.31
CA ARG A 551 -4.85 -13.22 -9.06
C ARG A 551 -3.42 -13.08 -9.58
N PHE A 552 -2.44 -13.47 -8.77
CA PHE A 552 -1.03 -13.45 -9.13
C PHE A 552 -0.72 -14.41 -10.28
N GLN A 553 -1.19 -15.66 -10.20
CA GLN A 553 -1.03 -16.68 -11.25
C GLN A 553 -1.72 -16.35 -12.58
N HIS A 554 -2.71 -15.46 -12.58
CA HIS A 554 -3.37 -15.02 -13.82
C HIS A 554 -2.85 -13.64 -14.30
N GLY A 555 -1.78 -13.11 -13.69
CA GLY A 555 -1.20 -11.82 -14.06
C GLY A 555 -2.04 -10.59 -13.66
N ALA A 556 -3.15 -10.79 -12.95
CA ALA A 556 -4.03 -9.72 -12.46
C ALA A 556 -3.50 -9.02 -11.20
N LEU A 557 -2.41 -9.53 -10.63
CA LEU A 557 -1.67 -8.94 -9.53
C LEU A 557 -0.17 -8.98 -9.88
N LYS A 558 0.46 -7.81 -10.01
CA LYS A 558 1.91 -7.67 -10.20
C LYS A 558 2.57 -7.53 -8.83
N MET A 559 3.64 -8.29 -8.58
CA MET A 559 4.41 -8.22 -7.34
C MET A 559 5.89 -8.16 -7.64
N SER A 560 6.67 -7.53 -6.77
CA SER A 560 8.12 -7.54 -6.92
C SER A 560 8.83 -8.53 -6.01
N LEU A 561 8.17 -9.02 -4.97
CA LEU A 561 8.81 -9.93 -4.02
C LEU A 561 8.89 -11.36 -4.58
N CYS A 562 8.12 -11.67 -5.62
CA CYS A 562 8.04 -13.00 -6.22
C CYS A 562 7.62 -12.93 -7.69
N HIS A 563 7.80 -14.03 -8.45
CA HIS A 563 7.52 -14.10 -9.88
C HIS A 563 6.53 -15.22 -10.22
N ILE A 564 5.72 -15.02 -11.25
CA ILE A 564 4.64 -15.94 -11.67
C ILE A 564 5.14 -17.32 -12.09
N GLU A 565 6.39 -17.39 -12.55
CA GLU A 565 7.08 -18.60 -12.98
C GLU A 565 7.63 -19.43 -11.81
N HIS A 566 7.50 -18.94 -10.57
CA HIS A 566 7.96 -19.66 -9.40
C HIS A 566 7.03 -20.80 -9.01
N ASP A 567 7.59 -21.78 -8.30
CA ASP A 567 6.85 -22.86 -7.70
C ASP A 567 6.38 -22.48 -6.29
N TYR A 568 5.21 -22.98 -5.93
CA TYR A 568 4.59 -22.72 -4.63
C TYR A 568 4.23 -24.02 -3.93
N VAL A 569 4.31 -24.02 -2.59
CA VAL A 569 3.75 -25.06 -1.74
C VAL A 569 2.42 -24.58 -1.21
N ARG A 570 1.36 -25.33 -1.49
CA ARG A 570 0.06 -25.14 -0.86
C ARG A 570 0.14 -25.66 0.57
N ILE A 571 -0.21 -24.81 1.51
CA ILE A 571 -0.49 -25.16 2.90
C ILE A 571 -2.02 -25.19 3.03
N PRO A 572 -2.61 -26.36 3.25
CA PRO A 572 -4.06 -26.49 3.33
C PRO A 572 -4.60 -25.88 4.64
N PRO A 573 -5.91 -25.56 4.69
CA PRO A 573 -6.54 -25.16 5.94
C PRO A 573 -6.50 -26.32 6.94
N TRP A 574 -6.41 -25.99 8.22
CA TRP A 574 -6.38 -26.95 9.30
C TRP A 574 -7.80 -27.26 9.75
N ASP A 575 -8.04 -28.54 9.99
CA ASP A 575 -9.20 -28.98 10.75
C ASP A 575 -8.89 -28.94 12.26
N ALA A 576 -9.92 -29.18 13.07
CA ALA A 576 -9.78 -29.26 14.53
C ALA A 576 -8.70 -30.28 14.96
N LYS A 577 -8.59 -31.40 14.25
CA LYS A 577 -7.60 -32.44 14.54
C LYS A 577 -6.17 -31.96 14.32
N ALA A 578 -5.91 -31.24 13.23
CA ALA A 578 -4.61 -30.65 12.97
C ALA A 578 -4.24 -29.60 14.03
N HIS A 579 -5.19 -28.76 14.46
CA HIS A 579 -5.01 -27.80 15.55
C HIS A 579 -4.66 -28.48 16.88
N VAL A 580 -5.45 -29.48 17.29
CA VAL A 580 -5.25 -30.21 18.54
C VAL A 580 -3.91 -30.94 18.53
N ARG A 581 -3.58 -31.63 17.45
CA ARG A 581 -2.27 -32.30 17.28
C ARG A 581 -1.10 -31.31 17.43
N ALA A 582 -1.21 -30.14 16.83
CA ALA A 582 -0.20 -29.09 16.94
C ALA A 582 -0.05 -28.58 18.38
N PHE A 583 -1.17 -28.31 19.06
CA PHE A 583 -1.17 -27.89 20.47
C PHE A 583 -0.64 -28.97 21.41
N GLN A 584 -0.78 -30.24 21.05
CA GLN A 584 -0.18 -31.37 21.76
C GLN A 584 1.29 -31.62 21.40
N ARG A 585 1.89 -30.78 20.55
CA ARG A 585 3.28 -30.91 20.07
C ARG A 585 3.54 -32.26 19.42
N ARG A 586 2.62 -32.66 18.56
CA ARG A 586 2.71 -33.91 17.79
C ARG A 586 2.79 -33.61 16.30
N VAL A 587 3.47 -34.49 15.58
CA VAL A 587 3.69 -34.39 14.13
C VAL A 587 3.55 -35.76 13.48
N LEU A 588 3.41 -35.80 12.15
CA LEU A 588 3.35 -37.05 11.40
C LEU A 588 4.70 -37.35 10.76
N ILE A 589 5.31 -38.47 11.12
CA ILE A 589 6.47 -39.00 10.39
C ILE A 589 6.04 -40.13 9.46
N ASP A 590 6.82 -40.38 8.43
CA ASP A 590 6.53 -41.36 7.37
C ASP A 590 5.22 -41.07 6.60
N ALA A 591 4.70 -39.85 6.70
CA ALA A 591 3.56 -39.37 5.94
C ALA A 591 3.96 -38.96 4.53
N THR A 592 2.96 -38.83 3.66
CA THR A 592 3.11 -38.30 2.30
C THR A 592 2.26 -37.05 2.13
N VAL A 593 2.62 -36.18 1.18
CA VAL A 593 1.82 -35.00 0.84
C VAL A 593 0.89 -35.37 -0.32
N ALA A 594 -0.42 -35.31 -0.09
CA ALA A 594 -1.43 -35.52 -1.12
C ALA A 594 -1.53 -34.32 -2.08
N ASP A 595 -2.24 -34.50 -3.20
CA ASP A 595 -2.40 -33.47 -4.25
C ASP A 595 -3.06 -32.18 -3.73
N ASP A 596 -3.92 -32.31 -2.71
CA ASP A 596 -4.57 -31.20 -2.04
C ASP A 596 -3.68 -30.50 -1.00
N GLY A 597 -2.47 -30.99 -0.76
CA GLY A 597 -1.49 -30.44 0.17
C GLY A 597 -1.56 -31.01 1.58
N TYR A 598 -2.50 -31.90 1.89
CA TYR A 598 -2.60 -32.52 3.22
C TYR A 598 -1.54 -33.60 3.42
N LEU A 599 -1.09 -33.74 4.67
CA LEU A 599 -0.32 -34.91 5.11
C LEU A 599 -1.25 -36.11 5.26
N VAL A 600 -0.98 -37.18 4.54
CA VAL A 600 -1.76 -38.43 4.54
C VAL A 600 -0.87 -39.61 4.90
N GLY A 601 -1.39 -40.52 5.72
CA GLY A 601 -0.66 -41.67 6.25
C GLY A 601 0.32 -41.28 7.36
N GLY A 602 1.34 -42.11 7.54
CA GLY A 602 2.35 -41.92 8.59
C GLY A 602 1.87 -42.28 10.00
N ARG A 603 2.77 -42.08 10.96
CA ARG A 603 2.50 -42.27 12.39
C ARG A 603 2.68 -40.97 13.15
N GLU A 604 1.79 -40.73 14.11
CA GLU A 604 1.84 -39.56 14.97
C GLU A 604 2.82 -39.74 16.11
N VAL A 605 3.78 -38.83 16.25
CA VAL A 605 4.84 -38.88 17.26
C VAL A 605 5.01 -37.55 17.98
N PRO A 606 5.54 -37.56 19.22
CA PRO A 606 5.95 -36.34 19.90
C PRO A 606 7.02 -35.57 19.11
N VAL A 607 7.01 -34.24 19.22
CA VAL A 607 7.97 -33.36 18.54
C VAL A 607 9.43 -33.72 18.86
N VAL A 608 9.74 -34.15 20.09
CA VAL A 608 11.09 -34.62 20.50
C VAL A 608 11.57 -35.77 19.63
N GLU A 609 10.70 -36.76 19.37
CA GLU A 609 11.04 -37.92 18.57
C GLU A 609 11.35 -37.51 17.13
N TRP A 610 10.53 -36.63 16.56
CA TRP A 610 10.76 -36.08 15.22
C TRP A 610 12.05 -35.26 15.14
N LEU A 611 12.31 -34.38 16.11
CA LEU A 611 13.54 -33.59 16.15
C LEU A 611 14.79 -34.48 16.28
N ASN A 612 14.72 -35.57 17.05
CA ASN A 612 15.83 -36.54 17.13
C ASN A 612 16.07 -37.24 15.80
N CYS A 613 15.01 -37.58 15.06
CA CYS A 613 15.14 -38.13 13.71
C CYS A 613 15.81 -37.12 12.76
N LEU A 614 15.45 -35.83 12.87
CA LEU A 614 16.08 -34.77 12.09
C LEU A 614 17.55 -34.57 12.46
N LYS A 615 17.89 -34.52 13.77
CA LYS A 615 19.27 -34.43 14.24
C LYS A 615 20.11 -35.58 13.66
N ALA A 616 19.62 -36.82 13.73
CA ALA A 616 20.32 -37.98 13.16
C ALA A 616 20.49 -37.91 11.62
N LYS A 617 19.51 -37.34 10.89
CA LYS A 617 19.61 -37.14 9.44
C LYS A 617 20.68 -36.09 9.08
N TRP A 618 20.64 -34.95 9.77
CA TRP A 618 21.40 -33.76 9.39
C TRP A 618 22.79 -33.70 10.01
N ASP A 619 22.99 -34.38 11.13
CA ASP A 619 24.29 -34.61 11.77
C ASP A 619 24.46 -36.09 12.12
N PRO A 620 24.83 -36.94 11.15
CA PRO A 620 25.04 -38.37 11.38
C PRO A 620 26.32 -38.67 12.16
N GLN A 621 27.20 -37.69 12.41
CA GLN A 621 28.48 -37.89 13.12
C GLN A 621 28.42 -37.45 14.59
N GLY A 622 27.44 -36.64 14.98
CA GLY A 622 27.10 -36.34 16.37
C GLY A 622 28.28 -35.78 17.16
N ASP A 623 28.65 -34.52 16.87
CA ASP A 623 29.56 -33.74 17.72
C ASP A 623 28.81 -32.98 18.81
#